data_AF-L7K023-F1
#
_entry.id   AF-L7K023-F1
#
_cell.length_a   1.000
_cell.length_b   1.000
_cell.length_c   1.000
_cell.angle_alpha   90.00
_cell.angle_beta   90.00
_cell.angle_gamma   90.00
#
_symmetry.space_group_name_H-M   'P 1'
#
loop_
_entity.id
_entity.type
_entity.pdbx_description
1 polymer ?
#
loop_
_entity_poly.entity_id
_entity_poly.type
_entity_poly.pdbx_seq_one_letter_code
_entity_poly.pdbx_strand_id
1 'polypeptide(L)'
;MTSTSCSYFLLGSLHVLLLRYNTPCTTVFSLYALLLFLYIYTTNTLKLEMHIKENDLFYFVFSQALEHYFMQSYLRYRIFSIFGGLTTIAGATAFIYSLLSCKMSNTTTPFTGLFSVVRHPLHSSLFIFLVGSCVYLSSFVSLAVLVWYIRTNVSSFAVLDEVYKDHEEYLRNVPSGIPFMITEVKKKKD
;
A
#
# COMPACT_ATOMS: atom_id res chain seq x y z
N MET A 1 -22.15 -15.86 -3.73
CA MET A 1 -22.12 -15.14 -2.43
C MET A 1 -21.43 -15.92 -1.29
N THR A 2 -20.91 -17.13 -1.49
CA THR A 2 -20.24 -17.95 -0.44
C THR A 2 -18.73 -17.77 -0.34
N SER A 3 -18.08 -17.11 -1.32
CA SER A 3 -16.61 -16.97 -1.40
C SER A 3 -16.03 -15.89 -0.47
N THR A 4 -16.79 -14.85 -0.13
CA THR A 4 -16.29 -13.71 0.66
C THR A 4 -16.11 -14.06 2.14
N SER A 5 -17.06 -14.79 2.75
CA SER A 5 -16.97 -15.20 4.17
C SER A 5 -15.79 -16.12 4.45
N CYS A 6 -15.48 -17.04 3.54
CA CYS A 6 -14.33 -17.94 3.66
C CYS A 6 -13.00 -17.15 3.59
N SER A 7 -12.92 -16.19 2.67
CA SER A 7 -11.74 -15.34 2.50
C SER A 7 -11.48 -14.47 3.74
N TYR A 8 -12.52 -13.90 4.34
CA TYR A 8 -12.41 -13.15 5.60
C TYR A 8 -11.91 -14.01 6.76
N PHE A 9 -12.47 -15.21 6.90
CA PHE A 9 -12.06 -16.14 7.95
C PHE A 9 -10.61 -16.59 7.79
N LEU A 10 -10.19 -16.89 6.56
CA LEU A 10 -8.81 -17.29 6.24
C LEU A 10 -7.81 -16.16 6.53
N LEU A 11 -8.08 -14.94 6.07
CA LEU A 11 -7.18 -13.79 6.28
C LEU A 11 -7.09 -13.41 7.76
N GLY A 12 -8.22 -13.41 8.48
CA GLY A 12 -8.25 -13.14 9.92
C GLY A 12 -7.47 -14.20 10.71
N SER A 13 -7.69 -15.48 10.38
CA SER A 13 -6.97 -16.60 11.01
C SER A 13 -5.48 -16.56 10.71
N LEU A 14 -5.09 -16.23 9.47
CA LEU A 14 -3.70 -16.07 9.05
C LEU A 14 -3.02 -14.93 9.82
N HIS A 15 -3.68 -13.77 9.97
CA HIS A 15 -3.17 -12.65 10.75
C HIS A 15 -2.84 -13.05 12.20
N VAL A 16 -3.78 -13.70 12.88
CA VAL A 16 -3.63 -14.14 14.29
C VAL A 16 -2.55 -15.21 14.42
N LEU A 17 -2.52 -16.19 13.50
CA LEU A 17 -1.54 -17.27 13.53
C LEU A 17 -0.12 -16.74 13.36
N LEU A 18 0.08 -15.79 12.46
CA LEU A 18 1.39 -15.19 12.17
C LEU A 18 1.91 -14.29 13.31
N LEU A 19 1.02 -13.62 14.06
CA LEU A 19 1.41 -12.84 15.24
C LEU A 19 2.11 -13.69 16.30
N ARG A 20 1.75 -14.98 16.42
CA ARG A 20 2.30 -15.89 17.42
C ARG A 20 3.80 -16.13 17.27
N TYR A 21 4.32 -16.09 16.05
CA TYR A 21 5.71 -16.47 15.76
C TYR A 21 6.72 -15.32 15.99
N ASN A 22 6.25 -14.08 16.11
CA ASN A 22 7.05 -12.89 16.45
C ASN A 22 8.39 -12.74 15.69
N THR A 23 8.41 -13.12 14.41
CA THR A 23 9.56 -12.87 13.52
C THR A 23 9.26 -11.69 12.59
N PRO A 24 10.29 -10.96 12.10
CA PRO A 24 10.08 -9.87 11.15
C PRO A 24 9.23 -10.25 9.94
N CYS A 25 9.53 -11.42 9.36
CA CYS A 25 8.81 -11.96 8.20
C CYS A 25 7.33 -12.20 8.54
N THR A 26 7.05 -12.89 9.65
CA THR A 26 5.66 -13.15 10.07
C THR A 26 4.92 -11.88 10.45
N THR A 27 5.59 -10.85 10.97
CA THR A 27 4.99 -9.52 11.21
C THR A 27 4.56 -8.86 9.89
N VAL A 28 5.40 -8.86 8.86
CA VAL A 28 5.06 -8.30 7.55
C VAL A 28 3.86 -9.03 6.94
N PHE A 29 3.89 -10.37 6.93
CA PHE A 29 2.78 -11.17 6.43
C PHE A 29 1.49 -10.96 7.21
N SER A 30 1.60 -10.84 8.54
CA SER A 30 0.45 -10.59 9.41
C SER A 30 -0.19 -9.24 9.11
N LEU A 31 0.60 -8.18 8.97
CA LEU A 31 0.11 -6.85 8.58
C LEU A 31 -0.47 -6.87 7.18
N TYR A 32 0.19 -7.53 6.23
CA TYR A 32 -0.32 -7.67 4.87
C TYR A 32 -1.69 -8.34 4.83
N ALA A 33 -1.87 -9.45 5.55
CA ALA A 33 -3.16 -10.14 5.66
C ALA A 33 -4.25 -9.24 6.25
N LEU A 34 -3.91 -8.42 7.26
CA LEU A 34 -4.82 -7.43 7.83
C LEU A 34 -5.21 -6.33 6.84
N LEU A 35 -4.23 -5.77 6.11
CA LEU A 35 -4.49 -4.73 5.10
C LEU A 35 -5.39 -5.26 3.98
N LEU A 36 -5.12 -6.47 3.49
CA LEU A 36 -5.93 -7.13 2.46
C LEU A 36 -7.35 -7.41 2.97
N PHE A 37 -7.48 -7.90 4.21
CA PHE A 37 -8.78 -8.12 4.86
C PHE A 37 -9.59 -6.82 4.92
N LEU A 38 -8.99 -5.73 5.42
CA LEU A 38 -9.66 -4.44 5.56
C LEU A 38 -9.99 -3.82 4.21
N TYR A 39 -9.11 -3.98 3.22
CA TYR A 39 -9.36 -3.54 1.85
C TYR A 39 -10.58 -4.27 1.27
N ILE A 40 -10.57 -5.60 1.21
CA ILE A 40 -11.71 -6.39 0.67
C ILE A 40 -13.01 -6.04 1.38
N TYR A 41 -12.96 -5.89 2.71
CA TYR A 41 -14.11 -5.50 3.50
C TYR A 41 -14.65 -4.13 3.11
N THR A 42 -13.77 -3.14 2.92
CA THR A 42 -14.16 -1.78 2.54
C THR A 42 -14.62 -1.73 1.09
N THR A 43 -13.98 -2.46 0.17
CA THR A 43 -14.32 -2.48 -1.26
C THR A 43 -15.71 -3.09 -1.53
N ASN A 44 -16.14 -4.02 -0.68
CA ASN A 44 -17.51 -4.54 -0.73
C ASN A 44 -18.57 -3.51 -0.29
N THR A 45 -18.17 -2.46 0.45
CA THR A 45 -19.06 -1.37 0.88
C THR A 45 -18.95 -0.12 0.00
N LEU A 46 -17.76 0.18 -0.50
CA LEU A 46 -17.42 1.33 -1.33
C LEU A 46 -16.63 0.82 -2.53
N LYS A 47 -16.98 1.22 -3.77
CA LYS A 47 -16.21 0.84 -4.95
C LYS A 47 -14.85 1.56 -4.98
N LEU A 48 -13.90 1.05 -4.19
CA LEU A 48 -12.51 1.48 -4.17
C LEU A 48 -11.72 0.71 -5.23
N GLU A 49 -10.95 1.41 -6.04
CA GLU A 49 -10.12 0.79 -7.07
C GLU A 49 -8.64 0.85 -6.68
N MET A 50 -8.05 -0.32 -6.39
CA MET A 50 -6.59 -0.47 -6.41
C MET A 50 -6.13 -0.86 -7.82
N HIS A 51 -5.30 -0.01 -8.40
CA HIS A 51 -4.65 -0.25 -9.70
C HIS A 51 -3.46 -1.23 -9.62
N ILE A 52 -3.10 -1.69 -8.42
CA ILE A 52 -2.13 -2.78 -8.25
C ILE A 52 -2.91 -4.09 -8.26
N LYS A 53 -2.58 -4.98 -9.20
CA LYS A 53 -3.25 -6.29 -9.29
C LYS A 53 -2.92 -7.12 -8.05
N GLU A 54 -3.93 -7.79 -7.51
CA GLU A 54 -3.77 -8.65 -6.32
C GLU A 54 -2.68 -9.71 -6.53
N ASN A 55 -2.62 -10.32 -7.72
CA ASN A 55 -1.60 -11.31 -8.07
C ASN A 55 -0.17 -10.73 -8.00
N ASP A 56 0.04 -9.52 -8.51
CA ASP A 56 1.36 -8.86 -8.48
C ASP A 56 1.79 -8.63 -7.02
N LEU A 57 0.84 -8.23 -6.17
CA LEU A 57 1.05 -8.01 -4.75
C LEU A 57 1.41 -9.32 -4.03
N PHE A 58 0.70 -10.42 -4.33
CA PHE A 58 1.02 -11.75 -3.80
C PHE A 58 2.40 -12.24 -4.24
N TYR A 59 2.74 -12.12 -5.52
CA TYR A 59 4.07 -12.50 -6.02
C TYR A 59 5.17 -11.68 -5.37
N PHE A 60 4.93 -10.39 -5.15
CA PHE A 60 5.86 -9.50 -4.49
C PHE A 60 6.13 -9.93 -3.04
N VAL A 61 5.09 -10.14 -2.24
CA VAL A 61 5.23 -10.58 -0.84
C VAL A 61 5.90 -11.96 -0.77
N PHE A 62 5.58 -12.87 -1.68
CA PHE A 62 6.25 -14.17 -1.76
C PHE A 62 7.73 -14.04 -2.11
N SER A 63 8.09 -13.16 -3.05
CA SER A 63 9.47 -12.84 -3.39
C SER A 63 10.24 -12.28 -2.19
N GLN A 64 9.63 -11.37 -1.42
CA GLN A 64 10.23 -10.84 -0.19
C GLN A 64 10.54 -11.95 0.82
N ALA A 65 9.65 -12.92 0.96
CA ALA A 65 9.82 -14.04 1.90
C ALA A 65 10.94 -14.99 1.47
N LEU A 66 11.02 -15.30 0.17
CA LEU A 66 12.12 -16.10 -0.38
C LEU A 66 13.45 -15.37 -0.21
N GLU A 67 13.52 -14.10 -0.58
CA GLU A 67 14.72 -13.29 -0.42
C GLU A 67 15.14 -13.21 1.05
N HIS A 68 14.18 -13.00 1.96
CA HIS A 68 14.45 -13.01 3.39
C HIS A 68 15.03 -14.35 3.83
N TYR A 69 14.43 -15.48 3.42
CA TYR A 69 14.93 -16.82 3.77
C TYR A 69 16.38 -17.05 3.32
N PHE A 70 16.74 -16.61 2.10
CA PHE A 70 18.11 -16.74 1.59
C PHE A 70 19.09 -15.73 2.20
N MET A 71 18.64 -14.50 2.47
CA MET A 71 19.49 -13.39 2.94
C MET A 71 19.57 -13.25 4.47
N GLN A 72 18.76 -14.01 5.22
CA GLN A 72 18.69 -13.97 6.68
C GLN A 72 20.07 -14.16 7.34
N SER A 73 20.97 -14.89 6.69
CA SER A 73 22.32 -15.18 7.18
C SER A 73 23.34 -14.05 6.98
N TYR A 74 23.10 -13.07 6.10
CA TYR A 74 24.17 -12.20 5.59
C TYR A 74 24.01 -10.70 5.90
N LEU A 75 22.78 -10.18 6.00
CA LEU A 75 22.56 -8.72 5.88
C LEU A 75 21.72 -8.06 7.00
N ARG A 76 21.42 -8.77 8.09
CA ARG A 76 20.53 -8.24 9.13
C ARG A 76 21.23 -7.22 10.04
N TYR A 77 21.38 -6.00 9.53
CA TYR A 77 21.79 -4.85 10.34
C TYR A 77 20.62 -4.38 11.21
N ARG A 78 20.87 -4.25 12.52
CA ARG A 78 19.86 -3.85 13.52
C ARG A 78 19.19 -2.50 13.18
N ILE A 79 19.92 -1.58 12.56
CA ILE A 79 19.44 -0.26 12.17
C ILE A 79 18.36 -0.36 11.08
N PHE A 80 18.60 -1.13 10.01
CA PHE A 80 17.61 -1.35 8.95
C PHE A 80 16.35 -2.02 9.48
N SER A 81 16.50 -2.95 10.42
CA SER A 81 15.36 -3.59 11.06
C SER A 81 14.50 -2.61 11.88
N ILE A 82 15.10 -1.67 12.60
CA ILE A 82 14.34 -0.66 13.36
C ILE A 82 13.66 0.32 12.41
N PHE A 83 14.41 0.94 11.49
CA PHE A 83 13.87 1.92 10.55
C PHE A 83 12.81 1.30 9.64
N GLY A 84 13.11 0.16 9.03
CA GLY A 84 12.17 -0.55 8.17
C GLY A 84 10.91 -0.99 8.93
N GLY A 85 11.05 -1.46 10.17
CA GLY A 85 9.90 -1.82 11.01
C GLY A 85 8.99 -0.62 11.29
N LEU A 86 9.57 0.52 11.67
CA LEU A 86 8.82 1.76 11.89
C LEU A 86 8.12 2.24 10.62
N THR A 87 8.82 2.24 9.48
CA THR A 87 8.23 2.63 8.18
C THR A 87 7.12 1.67 7.76
N THR A 88 7.29 0.36 7.98
CA THR A 88 6.25 -0.65 7.70
C THR A 88 4.98 -0.37 8.50
N ILE A 89 5.13 -0.14 9.81
CA ILE A 89 4.00 0.17 10.70
C ILE A 89 3.34 1.48 10.29
N ALA A 90 4.12 2.53 10.00
CA ALA A 90 3.59 3.82 9.56
C ALA A 90 2.81 3.72 8.25
N GLY A 91 3.28 2.94 7.28
CA GLY A 91 2.56 2.66 6.04
C GLY A 91 1.25 1.92 6.30
N ALA A 92 1.29 0.87 7.13
CA ALA A 92 0.09 0.11 7.48
C ALA A 92 -0.95 0.97 8.22
N THR A 93 -0.53 1.79 9.18
CA THR A 93 -1.46 2.67 9.92
C THR A 93 -2.05 3.75 9.03
N ALA A 94 -1.26 4.36 8.14
CA ALA A 94 -1.75 5.33 7.17
C ALA A 94 -2.76 4.70 6.19
N PHE A 95 -2.55 3.45 5.78
CA PHE A 95 -3.49 2.73 4.92
C PHE A 95 -4.83 2.47 5.62
N ILE A 96 -4.78 1.99 6.86
CA ILE A 96 -5.99 1.77 7.68
C ILE A 96 -6.74 3.09 7.91
N TYR A 97 -6.02 4.16 8.22
CA TYR A 97 -6.63 5.48 8.40
C TYR A 97 -7.30 5.97 7.11
N SER A 98 -6.64 5.80 5.95
CA SER A 98 -7.21 6.16 4.64
C SER A 98 -8.50 5.41 4.35
N LEU A 99 -8.53 4.09 4.59
CA LEU A 99 -9.74 3.27 4.45
C LEU A 99 -10.86 3.74 5.39
N LEU A 100 -10.51 4.05 6.64
CA LEU A 100 -11.47 4.53 7.63
C LEU A 100 -12.06 5.88 7.23
N SER A 101 -11.25 6.81 6.73
CA SER A 101 -11.70 8.10 6.21
C SER A 101 -12.69 7.93 5.05
N CYS A 102 -12.38 7.09 4.06
CA CYS A 102 -13.31 6.79 2.96
C CYS A 102 -14.62 6.22 3.49
N LYS A 103 -14.55 5.28 4.43
CA LYS A 103 -15.72 4.63 5.01
C LYS A 103 -16.59 5.60 5.81
N MET A 104 -16.00 6.44 6.67
CA MET A 104 -16.73 7.41 7.49
C MET A 104 -17.38 8.50 6.64
N SER A 105 -16.68 8.99 5.63
CA SER A 105 -17.22 9.99 4.71
C SER A 105 -18.18 9.40 3.67
N ASN A 106 -18.33 8.07 3.62
CA ASN A 106 -19.10 7.34 2.61
C ASN A 106 -18.80 7.78 1.17
N THR A 107 -17.54 8.14 0.92
CA THR A 107 -17.06 8.67 -0.36
C THR A 107 -15.67 8.10 -0.64
N THR A 108 -15.33 7.98 -1.93
CA THR A 108 -14.01 7.51 -2.37
C THR A 108 -12.96 8.62 -2.33
N THR A 109 -13.39 9.88 -2.27
CA THR A 109 -12.54 11.08 -2.32
C THR A 109 -12.92 12.11 -1.26
N PRO A 110 -12.80 11.79 0.04
CA PRO A 110 -13.03 12.79 1.07
C PRO A 110 -11.89 13.82 0.98
N PHE A 111 -12.15 15.07 0.59
CA PHE A 111 -11.12 16.13 0.45
C PHE A 111 -10.55 16.63 1.80
N THR A 112 -10.53 15.79 2.82
CA THR A 112 -10.13 16.10 4.20
C THR A 112 -9.16 15.03 4.74
N GLY A 113 -8.42 15.36 5.80
CA GLY A 113 -7.48 14.41 6.42
C GLY A 113 -6.28 14.09 5.53
N LEU A 114 -5.98 12.81 5.31
CA LEU A 114 -4.82 12.42 4.48
C LEU A 114 -4.97 12.85 3.01
N PHE A 115 -6.21 12.95 2.52
CA PHE A 115 -6.49 13.39 1.15
C PHE A 115 -6.16 14.87 0.94
N SER A 116 -6.17 15.72 1.99
CA SER A 116 -5.70 17.10 1.82
C SER A 116 -4.18 17.21 1.71
N VAL A 117 -3.44 16.15 2.09
CA VAL A 117 -1.97 16.11 2.02
C VAL A 117 -1.51 15.39 0.75
N VAL A 118 -2.20 14.32 0.35
CA VAL A 118 -1.86 13.46 -0.77
C VAL A 118 -3.12 13.02 -1.50
N ARG A 119 -3.14 13.11 -2.85
CA ARG A 119 -4.35 12.77 -3.63
C ARG A 119 -4.73 11.30 -3.55
N HIS A 120 -3.75 10.40 -3.58
CA HIS A 120 -3.96 8.94 -3.57
C HIS A 120 -3.37 8.31 -2.28
N PRO A 121 -3.97 8.57 -1.10
CA PRO A 121 -3.36 8.18 0.17
C PRO A 121 -3.35 6.66 0.37
N LEU A 122 -4.30 5.92 -0.22
CA LEU A 122 -4.30 4.45 -0.22
C LEU A 122 -3.07 3.88 -0.96
N HIS A 123 -2.80 4.35 -2.18
CA HIS A 123 -1.63 3.90 -2.95
C HIS A 123 -0.33 4.36 -2.30
N SER A 124 -0.26 5.62 -1.86
CA SER A 124 0.91 6.18 -1.18
C SER A 124 1.25 5.39 0.09
N SER A 125 0.27 5.10 0.94
CA SER A 125 0.49 4.35 2.18
C SER A 125 0.88 2.90 1.93
N LEU A 126 0.31 2.26 0.89
CA LEU A 126 0.72 0.93 0.46
C LEU A 126 2.18 0.92 -0.03
N PHE A 127 2.61 1.90 -0.82
CA PHE A 127 4.02 1.98 -1.24
C PHE A 127 4.97 2.18 -0.05
N ILE A 128 4.60 3.03 0.91
CA ILE A 128 5.38 3.20 2.15
C ILE A 128 5.46 1.87 2.91
N PHE A 129 4.37 1.12 3.01
CA PHE A 129 4.35 -0.21 3.62
C PHE A 129 5.29 -1.19 2.89
N LEU A 130 5.23 -1.27 1.56
CA LEU A 130 6.04 -2.18 0.75
C LEU A 130 7.54 -1.84 0.79
N VAL A 131 7.88 -0.55 0.72
CA VAL A 131 9.27 -0.08 0.90
C VAL A 131 9.75 -0.38 2.31
N GLY A 132 8.93 -0.07 3.32
CA GLY A 132 9.22 -0.37 4.71
C GLY A 132 9.47 -1.85 4.94
N SER A 133 8.64 -2.73 4.37
CA SER A 133 8.76 -4.18 4.54
C SER A 133 10.02 -4.72 3.87
N CYS A 134 10.38 -4.21 2.68
CA CYS A 134 11.66 -4.48 2.04
C CYS A 134 12.85 -4.12 2.94
N VAL A 135 12.87 -2.91 3.50
CA VAL A 135 13.96 -2.46 4.39
C VAL A 135 13.98 -3.27 5.68
N TYR A 136 12.81 -3.58 6.24
CA TYR A 136 12.66 -4.34 7.48
C TYR A 136 13.23 -5.75 7.37
N LEU A 137 12.98 -6.40 6.23
CA LEU A 137 13.45 -7.75 5.91
C LEU A 137 14.84 -7.78 5.27
N SER A 138 15.42 -6.60 4.99
CA SER A 138 16.67 -6.44 4.23
C SER A 138 16.61 -7.06 2.82
N SER A 139 15.44 -6.98 2.20
CA SER A 139 15.10 -7.51 0.88
C SER A 139 15.29 -6.45 -0.22
N PHE A 140 16.55 -6.14 -0.55
CA PHE A 140 16.92 -5.08 -1.49
C PHE A 140 16.64 -5.42 -2.95
N VAL A 141 16.66 -6.70 -3.34
CA VAL A 141 16.28 -7.12 -4.69
C VAL A 141 14.80 -6.84 -4.89
N SER A 142 13.97 -7.23 -3.92
CA SER A 142 12.53 -6.90 -3.92
C SER A 142 12.30 -5.38 -3.94
N LEU A 143 13.12 -4.59 -3.25
CA LEU A 143 13.03 -3.12 -3.31
C LEU A 143 13.30 -2.59 -4.73
N ALA A 144 14.33 -3.10 -5.40
CA ALA A 144 14.63 -2.72 -6.78
C ALA A 144 13.50 -3.11 -7.74
N VAL A 145 12.93 -4.31 -7.57
CA VAL A 145 11.76 -4.77 -8.33
C VAL A 145 10.56 -3.87 -8.09
N LEU A 146 10.31 -3.42 -6.85
CA LEU A 146 9.23 -2.48 -6.53
C LEU A 146 9.41 -1.15 -7.26
N VAL A 147 10.62 -0.57 -7.20
CA VAL A 147 10.92 0.70 -7.89
C VAL A 147 10.74 0.55 -9.40
N TRP A 148 11.20 -0.56 -9.97
CA TRP A 148 11.02 -0.88 -11.39
C TRP A 148 9.54 -1.05 -11.76
N TYR A 149 8.75 -1.73 -10.93
CA TYR A 149 7.32 -1.91 -11.11
C TYR A 149 6.57 -0.58 -11.14
N ILE A 150 6.83 0.30 -10.17
CA ILE A 150 6.18 1.62 -10.08
C ILE A 150 6.52 2.45 -11.31
N ARG A 151 7.80 2.47 -11.71
CA ARG A 151 8.25 3.22 -12.88
C ARG A 151 7.61 2.72 -14.17
N THR A 152 7.47 1.40 -14.32
CA THR A 152 6.90 0.79 -15.53
C THR A 152 5.38 1.01 -15.61
N ASN A 153 4.69 1.03 -14.48
CA ASN A 153 3.23 1.17 -14.39
C ASN A 153 2.76 2.61 -14.11
N VAL A 154 3.65 3.61 -14.19
CA VAL A 154 3.31 5.01 -13.84
C VAL A 154 2.14 5.56 -14.66
N SER A 155 2.04 5.17 -15.94
CA SER A 155 0.94 5.58 -16.83
C SER A 155 -0.40 4.99 -16.41
N SER A 156 -0.43 3.77 -15.87
CA SER A 156 -1.65 3.16 -15.31
C SER A 156 -2.12 3.93 -14.08
N PHE A 157 -1.19 4.38 -13.23
CA PHE A 157 -1.52 5.21 -12.06
C PHE A 157 -1.97 6.62 -12.45
N ALA A 158 -1.54 7.17 -13.59
CA ALA A 158 -2.00 8.48 -14.05
C ALA A 158 -3.52 8.54 -14.27
N VAL A 159 -4.17 7.41 -14.57
CA VAL A 159 -5.63 7.30 -14.73
C VAL A 159 -6.37 7.56 -13.42
N LEU A 160 -5.72 7.42 -12.26
CA LEU A 160 -6.36 7.71 -10.97
C LEU A 160 -6.70 9.21 -10.81
N ASP A 161 -5.96 10.11 -11.48
CA ASP A 161 -6.29 11.54 -11.46
C ASP A 161 -7.59 11.85 -12.22
N GLU A 162 -8.13 10.91 -13.01
CA GLU A 162 -9.41 11.09 -13.69
C GLU A 162 -10.58 11.29 -12.73
N VAL A 163 -10.50 10.71 -11.53
CA VAL A 163 -11.51 10.86 -10.47
C VAL A 163 -11.62 12.32 -10.02
N TYR A 164 -10.55 13.11 -10.18
CA TYR A 164 -10.47 14.50 -9.78
C TYR A 164 -10.60 15.49 -10.95
N LYS A 165 -11.03 15.03 -12.14
CA LYS A 165 -11.14 15.88 -13.36
C LYS A 165 -11.91 17.18 -13.13
N ASP A 166 -12.97 17.13 -12.33
CA ASP A 166 -13.82 18.30 -12.04
C ASP A 166 -13.23 19.24 -10.96
N HIS A 167 -12.10 18.86 -10.35
CA HIS A 167 -11.50 19.53 -9.20
C HIS A 167 -10.06 19.97 -9.52
N GLU A 168 -9.90 20.77 -10.58
CA GLU A 168 -8.58 21.24 -11.05
C GLU A 168 -7.76 21.94 -9.96
N GLU A 169 -8.40 22.72 -9.09
CA GLU A 169 -7.72 23.43 -8.00
C GLU A 169 -7.08 22.45 -7.01
N TYR A 170 -7.77 21.34 -6.71
CA TYR A 170 -7.23 20.28 -5.86
C TYR A 170 -6.06 19.56 -6.53
N LEU A 171 -6.17 19.22 -7.82
CA LEU A 171 -5.08 18.61 -8.60
C LEU A 171 -3.80 19.47 -8.61
N ARG A 172 -3.95 20.80 -8.58
CA ARG A 172 -2.82 21.75 -8.56
C ARG A 172 -2.18 21.88 -7.18
N ASN A 173 -2.98 21.84 -6.12
CA ASN A 173 -2.51 22.15 -4.77
C ASN A 173 -2.03 20.92 -3.98
N VAL A 174 -2.54 19.73 -4.29
CA VAL A 174 -2.25 18.51 -3.53
C VAL A 174 -1.44 17.54 -4.40
N PRO A 175 -0.27 17.05 -3.94
CA PRO A 175 0.56 16.11 -4.70
C PRO A 175 -0.07 14.70 -4.78
N SER A 176 0.25 13.93 -5.83
CA SER A 176 -0.31 12.58 -6.03
C SER A 176 0.05 11.59 -4.91
N GLY A 177 1.26 11.71 -4.35
CA GLY A 177 1.87 10.76 -3.42
C GLY A 177 2.29 9.42 -4.02
N ILE A 178 2.11 9.24 -5.33
CA ILE A 178 2.62 8.08 -6.07
C ILE A 178 3.98 8.46 -6.66
N PRO A 179 5.07 7.71 -6.37
CA PRO A 179 6.38 8.01 -6.90
C PRO A 179 6.40 8.04 -8.44
N PHE A 180 7.20 8.94 -9.02
CA PHE A 180 7.38 9.12 -10.48
C PHE A 180 6.15 9.64 -11.25
N MET A 181 5.00 9.81 -10.60
CA MET A 181 3.80 10.34 -11.24
C MET A 181 3.90 11.86 -11.36
N ILE A 182 4.05 12.35 -12.60
CA ILE A 182 4.05 13.78 -12.91
C ILE A 182 2.60 14.21 -13.12
N THR A 183 2.18 15.28 -12.42
CA THR A 183 0.86 15.87 -12.66
C THR A 183 1.00 16.86 -13.81
N GLU A 184 0.48 16.52 -14.99
CA GLU A 184 0.41 17.49 -16.09
C GLU A 184 -0.70 18.51 -15.81
N VAL A 185 -0.33 19.62 -15.17
CA VAL A 185 -1.24 20.76 -15.05
C VAL A 185 -1.24 21.48 -16.39
N LYS A 186 -2.33 21.37 -17.16
CA LYS A 186 -2.55 22.25 -18.31
C LYS A 186 -2.52 23.70 -17.80
N LYS A 187 -1.50 24.46 -18.20
CA LYS A 187 -1.49 25.91 -17.96
C LYS A 187 -2.73 26.49 -18.64
N LYS A 188 -3.58 27.16 -17.86
CA LYS A 188 -4.57 28.09 -18.41
C LYS A 188 -3.77 29.07 -19.27
N LYS A 189 -4.06 29.11 -20.57
CA LYS A 189 -3.63 30.22 -21.42
C LYS A 189 -4.51 31.39 -20.99
N ASP A 190 -3.90 32.35 -20.31
CA ASP A 190 -4.48 33.67 -20.08
C ASP A 190 -4.64 34.41 -21.42
#